data_AF-A0A419HHI1-F1
#
_entry.id   AF-A0A419HHI1-F1
#
_cell.length_a   1.000
_cell.length_b   1.000
_cell.length_c   1.000
_cell.angle_alpha   90.00
_cell.angle_beta   90.00
_cell.angle_gamma   90.00
#
_symmetry.space_group_name_H-M   'P 1'
#
loop_
_entity.id
_entity.type
_entity.pdbx_description
1 polymer ?
#
loop_
_entity_poly.entity_id
_entity_poly.type
_entity_poly.pdbx_seq_one_letter_code
_entity_poly.pdbx_strand_id
1 'polypeptide(L)'
;MEKVAIREEIAEEEADAIAAEIAENQQTALSLRVPISLAAELKARAAAERIPTSALVRRLLTQALHAPTAPVLTVEQVEEIARRVLRESA
;
A
#
# COMPACT_ATOMS: atom_id res chain seq x y z
N MET A 1 -16.65 -41.57 -15.51
CA MET A 1 -16.37 -41.26 -14.09
C MET A 1 -15.34 -40.14 -13.96
N GLU A 2 -14.27 -40.14 -14.76
CA GLU A 2 -13.24 -39.08 -14.82
C GLU A 2 -13.77 -37.63 -14.95
N LYS A 3 -14.79 -37.40 -15.80
CA LYS A 3 -15.39 -36.07 -15.97
C LYS A 3 -16.10 -35.51 -14.73
N VAL A 4 -16.52 -36.37 -13.80
CA VAL A 4 -17.15 -35.95 -12.54
C VAL A 4 -16.08 -35.55 -11.54
N ALA A 5 -15.01 -36.34 -11.42
CA ALA A 5 -13.85 -36.01 -10.59
C ALA A 5 -13.19 -34.68 -11.03
N ILE A 6 -13.01 -34.47 -12.33
CA ILE A 6 -12.47 -33.21 -12.86
C ILE A 6 -13.38 -32.01 -12.52
N ARG A 7 -14.70 -32.21 -12.50
CA ARG A 7 -15.65 -31.13 -12.16
C ARG A 7 -15.67 -30.82 -10.67
N GLU A 8 -15.45 -31.82 -9.83
CA GLU A 8 -15.34 -31.65 -8.37
C GLU A 8 -14.04 -30.93 -8.01
N GLU A 9 -12.91 -31.32 -8.62
CA GLU A 9 -11.61 -30.66 -8.45
C GLU A 9 -11.65 -29.18 -8.89
N ILE A 10 -12.25 -28.89 -10.05
CA ILE A 10 -12.43 -27.50 -10.51
C ILE A 10 -13.33 -26.70 -9.57
N ALA A 11 -14.40 -27.31 -9.04
CA ALA A 11 -15.31 -26.62 -8.13
C ALA A 11 -14.65 -26.30 -6.78
N GLU A 12 -13.76 -27.17 -6.30
CA GLU A 12 -12.94 -26.93 -5.09
C GLU A 12 -11.92 -25.81 -5.34
N GLU A 13 -11.22 -25.84 -6.48
CA GLU A 13 -10.23 -24.82 -6.84
C GLU A 13 -10.87 -23.44 -7.06
N GLU A 14 -12.06 -23.37 -7.67
CA GLU A 14 -12.85 -22.14 -7.80
C GLU A 14 -13.31 -21.61 -6.43
N ALA A 15 -13.72 -22.48 -5.51
CA ALA A 15 -14.13 -22.08 -4.17
C ALA A 15 -12.97 -21.49 -3.36
N ASP A 16 -11.79 -22.07 -3.47
CA ASP A 16 -10.57 -21.57 -2.82
C ASP A 16 -10.13 -20.23 -3.39
N ALA A 17 -10.19 -20.06 -4.72
CA ALA A 17 -9.89 -18.79 -5.38
C ALA A 17 -10.85 -17.67 -4.95
N ILE A 18 -12.16 -17.97 -4.86
CA ILE A 18 -13.17 -17.02 -4.37
C ILE A 18 -12.92 -16.69 -2.89
N ALA A 19 -12.58 -17.67 -2.06
CA ALA A 19 -12.30 -17.45 -0.64
C ALA A 19 -11.08 -16.55 -0.44
N ALA A 20 -10.02 -16.75 -1.23
CA ALA A 20 -8.83 -15.89 -1.23
C ALA A 20 -9.16 -14.47 -1.69
N GLU A 21 -9.91 -14.30 -2.78
CA GLU A 21 -10.33 -12.98 -3.27
C GLU A 21 -11.20 -12.24 -2.24
N ILE A 22 -12.13 -12.95 -1.58
CA ILE A 22 -12.94 -12.38 -0.51
C ILE A 22 -12.04 -11.94 0.64
N ALA A 23 -11.10 -12.78 1.09
CA ALA A 23 -10.19 -12.47 2.19
C ALA A 23 -9.29 -11.25 1.88
N GLU A 24 -8.77 -11.14 0.66
CA GLU A 24 -7.96 -9.99 0.21
C GLU A 24 -8.79 -8.70 0.13
N ASN A 25 -10.08 -8.81 -0.18
CA ASN A 25 -10.99 -7.66 -0.30
C ASN A 25 -11.76 -7.33 0.98
N GLN A 26 -11.50 -8.03 2.09
CA GLN A 26 -12.12 -7.69 3.38
C GLN A 26 -11.66 -6.30 3.85
N GLN A 27 -12.64 -5.39 4.01
CA GLN A 27 -12.40 -4.04 4.50
C GLN A 27 -13.16 -3.79 5.80
N THR A 28 -12.44 -3.34 6.83
CA THR A 28 -13.04 -2.88 8.09
C THR A 28 -13.33 -1.38 8.02
N ALA A 29 -14.52 -0.97 8.48
CA ALA A 29 -14.86 0.45 8.56
C ALA A 29 -14.08 1.16 9.68
N LEU A 30 -13.43 2.28 9.35
CA LEU A 30 -12.70 3.13 10.29
C LEU A 30 -13.40 4.49 10.39
N SER A 31 -13.86 4.85 11.59
CA SER A 31 -14.49 6.14 11.88
C SER A 31 -13.60 6.99 12.79
N LEU A 32 -13.24 8.20 12.34
CA LEU A 32 -12.35 9.12 13.04
C LEU A 32 -12.95 10.52 13.10
N ARG A 33 -12.67 11.25 14.18
CA ARG A 33 -12.89 12.71 14.25
C ARG A 33 -11.58 13.41 13.96
N VAL A 34 -11.61 14.36 13.04
CA VAL A 34 -10.44 15.14 12.62
C VAL A 34 -10.77 16.63 12.61
N PRO A 35 -9.77 17.52 12.71
CA PRO A 35 -9.96 18.94 12.46
C PRO A 35 -10.56 19.18 11.07
N ILE A 36 -11.41 20.21 10.96
CA ILE A 36 -12.07 20.57 9.69
C ILE A 36 -11.04 20.92 8.62
N SER A 37 -9.95 21.60 9.00
CA SER A 37 -8.84 21.94 8.11
C SER A 37 -8.21 20.70 7.48
N LEU A 38 -7.91 19.68 8.29
CA LEU A 38 -7.34 18.42 7.80
C LEU A 38 -8.29 17.71 6.83
N ALA A 39 -9.59 17.69 7.12
CA ALA A 39 -10.58 17.12 6.22
C ALA A 39 -10.64 17.87 4.87
N ALA A 40 -10.50 19.20 4.88
CA ALA A 40 -10.47 20.00 3.67
C ALA A 40 -9.20 19.73 2.83
N GLU A 41 -8.04 19.65 3.47
CA GLU A 41 -6.76 19.33 2.82
C GLU A 41 -6.79 17.94 2.16
N LEU A 42 -7.30 16.93 2.87
CA LEU A 42 -7.45 15.57 2.33
C LEU A 42 -8.39 15.54 1.11
N LYS A 43 -9.49 16.30 1.14
CA LYS A 43 -10.41 16.42 0.00
C LYS A 43 -9.75 17.12 -1.19
N ALA A 44 -9.06 18.22 -0.96
CA ALA A 44 -8.37 18.97 -2.01
C ALA A 44 -7.28 18.13 -2.67
N ARG A 45 -6.47 17.42 -1.88
CA ARG A 45 -5.44 16.52 -2.39
C ARG A 45 -6.03 15.35 -3.18
N ALA A 46 -7.10 14.74 -2.68
CA ALA A 46 -7.79 13.66 -3.39
C ALA A 46 -8.36 14.11 -4.74
N ALA A 47 -8.92 15.34 -4.79
CA ALA A 47 -9.40 15.94 -6.02
C ALA A 47 -8.26 16.21 -7.02
N ALA A 48 -7.12 16.73 -6.56
CA ALA A 48 -5.95 16.96 -7.40
C ALA A 48 -5.41 15.65 -8.02
N GLU A 49 -5.43 14.57 -7.24
CA GLU A 49 -5.01 13.24 -7.69
C GLU A 49 -6.12 12.45 -8.43
N ARG A 50 -7.32 13.03 -8.54
CA ARG A 50 -8.52 12.41 -9.16
C ARG A 50 -8.88 11.04 -8.58
N ILE A 51 -8.73 10.88 -7.27
CA ILE A 51 -9.10 9.65 -6.55
C ILE A 51 -10.13 9.93 -5.46
N PRO A 52 -10.92 8.93 -5.04
CA PRO A 52 -11.79 9.06 -3.88
C PRO A 52 -10.99 9.41 -2.61
N THR A 53 -11.54 10.26 -1.74
CA THR A 53 -10.87 10.64 -0.47
C THR A 53 -10.56 9.42 0.40
N SER A 54 -11.44 8.42 0.44
CA SER A 54 -11.18 7.16 1.18
C SER A 54 -10.00 6.37 0.62
N ALA A 55 -9.79 6.38 -0.71
CA ALA A 55 -8.65 5.73 -1.34
C ALA A 55 -7.33 6.46 -1.00
N LEU A 56 -7.34 7.80 -1.02
CA LEU A 56 -6.20 8.59 -0.57
C LEU A 56 -5.87 8.30 0.90
N VAL A 57 -6.88 8.34 1.78
CA VAL A 57 -6.70 8.11 3.23
C VAL A 57 -6.14 6.72 3.48
N ARG A 58 -6.68 5.67 2.86
CA ARG A 58 -6.11 4.31 2.97
C ARG A 58 -4.66 4.28 2.53
N ARG A 59 -4.32 4.85 1.37
CA ARG A 59 -2.94 4.88 0.87
C ARG A 59 -2.00 5.57 1.85
N LEU A 60 -2.39 6.72 2.39
CA LEU A 60 -1.59 7.46 3.37
C LEU A 60 -1.41 6.67 4.68
N LEU A 61 -2.46 6.03 5.18
CA LEU A 61 -2.37 5.19 6.39
C LEU A 61 -1.51 3.95 6.16
N THR A 62 -1.66 3.27 5.03
CA THR A 62 -0.81 2.13 4.65
C THR A 62 0.65 2.57 4.55
N GLN A 63 0.93 3.69 3.90
CA GLN A 63 2.29 4.24 3.82
C GLN A 63 2.83 4.60 5.20
N ALA A 64 2.04 5.23 6.07
CA ALA A 64 2.48 5.58 7.41
C ALA A 64 2.83 4.34 8.28
N LEU A 65 2.12 3.22 8.08
CA LEU A 65 2.35 1.97 8.81
C LEU A 65 3.50 1.13 8.24
N HIS A 66 3.70 1.16 6.92
CA HIS A 66 4.69 0.31 6.23
C HIS A 66 5.93 1.04 5.76
N ALA A 67 5.93 2.38 5.76
CA ALA A 67 7.16 3.11 5.55
C ALA A 67 8.09 2.75 6.71
N PRO A 68 9.25 2.12 6.45
CA PRO A 68 10.30 2.14 7.45
C PRO A 68 10.52 3.62 7.77
N THR A 69 10.65 3.99 9.05
CA THR A 69 11.22 5.30 9.40
C THR A 69 12.45 5.43 8.54
N ALA A 70 12.38 6.30 7.52
CA ALA A 70 13.40 6.29 6.47
C ALA A 70 14.74 6.38 7.20
N PRO A 71 15.71 5.48 6.93
CA PRO A 71 17.02 5.62 7.52
C PRO A 71 17.50 7.00 7.10
N VAL A 72 17.48 7.95 8.04
CA VAL A 72 18.01 9.28 7.81
C VAL A 72 19.50 9.02 7.66
N LEU A 73 20.00 9.10 6.43
CA LEU A 73 21.44 8.96 6.18
C LEU A 73 22.15 9.97 7.08
N THR A 74 23.05 9.48 7.92
CA THR A 74 23.86 10.38 8.74
C THR A 74 24.77 11.20 7.83
N VAL A 75 25.20 12.36 8.30
CA VAL A 75 26.15 13.22 7.56
C VAL A 75 27.40 12.40 7.16
N GLU A 76 27.86 11.53 8.05
CA GLU A 76 29.01 10.64 7.80
C GLU A 76 28.76 9.67 6.64
N GLN A 77 27.56 9.09 6.54
CA GLN A 77 27.18 8.20 5.44
C GLN A 77 27.10 8.95 4.11
N VAL A 78 26.61 10.19 4.13
CA VAL A 78 26.59 11.07 2.94
C VAL A 78 28.01 11.43 2.51
N GLU A 79 28.90 11.74 3.45
CA GLU A 79 30.31 12.04 3.17
C GLU A 79 31.08 10.84 2.63
N GLU A 80 30.78 9.64 3.11
CA GLU A 80 31.37 8.41 2.59
C GLU A 80 30.94 8.14 1.15
N ILE A 81 29.65 8.30 0.85
CA ILE A 81 29.11 8.19 -0.52
C ILE A 81 29.77 9.24 -1.44
N ALA A 82 29.87 10.50 -0.99
CA ALA A 82 30.50 11.57 -1.76
C ALA A 82 31.98 11.27 -2.07
N ARG A 83 32.75 10.80 -1.08
CA ARG A 83 34.16 10.41 -1.27
C ARG A 83 34.34 9.23 -2.20
N ARG A 84 33.38 8.31 -2.24
CA ARG A 84 33.39 7.18 -3.17
C ARG A 84 33.12 7.64 -4.60
N VAL A 85 32.07 8.42 -4.83
CA VAL A 85 31.73 8.96 -6.16
C VAL A 85 32.89 9.78 -6.74
N LEU A 86 33.53 10.62 -5.93
CA LEU A 86 34.65 11.45 -6.36
C LEU A 86 35.86 10.63 -6.82
N ARG A 87 36.12 9.48 -6.16
CA ARG A 87 37.20 8.55 -6.55
C ARG A 87 36.87 7.76 -7.81
N GLU A 88 35.59 7.43 -8.01
CA GLU A 88 35.13 6.70 -9.20
C GLU A 88 35.01 7.59 -10.45
N SER A 89 34.98 8.92 -10.28
CA SER A 89 34.83 9.90 -11.36
C SER A 89 36.15 10.56 -11.81
N ALA A 90 37.28 10.17 -11.22
CA ALA A 90 38.63 10.65 -11.51
C ALA A 90 39.43 9.59 -12.27
#